data_AF-A0A0F9J206-F1
#
_entry.id   AF-A0A0F9J206-F1
#
_cell.length_a   1.000
_cell.length_b   1.000
_cell.length_c   1.000
_cell.angle_alpha   90.00
_cell.angle_beta   90.00
_cell.angle_gamma   90.00
#
_symmetry.space_group_name_H-M   'P 1'
#
loop_
_entity.id
_entity.type
_entity.pdbx_description
1 polymer ?
#
loop_
_entity_poly.entity_id
_entity_poly.type
_entity_poly.pdbx_seq_one_letter_code
_entity_poly.pdbx_strand_id
1 'polypeptide(L)'
;LLLELISKLQHEDIQFHEIENIISHDPGLSFKLLRLLNSAAIGFPREITSLKEGLVILGISSIKKWTMLIALSEMNSGPTELLHVTLVRAKMAEKLAHHFNCSSQTGFLIGLFSTIDVLLSKPMQEIISPMPLMNEIKLALISHGGIKGQLLTNVTDYCEGRWRDIAENPTLEEMSESFVEATKWAKITLGSI
;
A
#
# COMPACT_ATOMS: atom_id res chain seq x y z
N LEU A 1 0.82 -18.31 5.42
CA LEU A 1 1.58 -18.04 4.18
C LEU A 1 1.52 -16.55 3.80
N LEU A 2 0.38 -15.99 3.35
CA LEU A 2 0.32 -14.57 2.92
C LEU A 2 0.56 -13.54 4.04
N LEU A 3 -0.02 -13.71 5.24
CA LEU A 3 0.30 -12.85 6.40
C LEU A 3 1.77 -12.94 6.82
N GLU A 4 2.38 -14.12 6.69
CA GLU A 4 3.79 -14.32 6.99
C GLU A 4 4.67 -13.61 5.95
N LEU A 5 4.30 -13.67 4.66
CA LEU A 5 4.94 -12.87 3.60
C LEU A 5 4.83 -11.37 3.91
N ILE A 6 3.63 -10.87 4.21
CA ILE A 6 3.42 -9.45 4.57
C ILE A 6 4.31 -9.06 5.74
N SER A 7 4.34 -9.87 6.81
CA SER A 7 5.20 -9.66 7.97
C SER A 7 6.68 -9.66 7.59
N LYS A 8 7.13 -10.59 6.73
CA LYS A 8 8.52 -10.66 6.27
C LYS A 8 8.92 -9.40 5.50
N LEU A 9 8.06 -8.91 4.61
CA LEU A 9 8.30 -7.71 3.82
C LEU A 9 8.44 -6.44 4.69
N GLN A 10 7.88 -6.43 5.90
CA GLN A 10 7.99 -5.31 6.84
C GLN A 10 9.33 -5.24 7.57
N HIS A 11 10.13 -6.30 7.59
CA HIS A 11 11.47 -6.22 8.19
C HIS A 11 12.36 -5.26 7.38
N GLU A 12 12.98 -4.30 8.05
CA GLU A 12 13.87 -3.33 7.42
C GLU A 12 15.09 -4.02 6.77
N ASP A 13 15.60 -5.07 7.41
CA ASP A 13 16.82 -5.78 6.99
C ASP A 13 16.61 -6.90 5.95
N ILE A 14 15.37 -7.13 5.50
CA ILE A 14 15.11 -8.19 4.52
C ILE A 14 15.90 -7.96 3.24
N GLN A 15 16.67 -8.97 2.85
CA GLN A 15 17.54 -8.93 1.70
C GLN A 15 16.80 -9.34 0.43
N PHE A 16 17.30 -8.89 -0.71
CA PHE A 16 16.71 -9.22 -2.01
C PHE A 16 16.53 -10.72 -2.21
N HIS A 17 17.56 -11.52 -1.90
CA HIS A 17 17.50 -12.96 -2.11
C HIS A 17 16.36 -13.62 -1.33
N GLU A 18 15.97 -13.05 -0.18
CA GLU A 18 14.84 -13.55 0.60
C GLU A 18 13.51 -13.23 -0.08
N ILE A 19 13.36 -12.01 -0.61
CA ILE A 19 12.17 -11.61 -1.37
C ILE A 19 12.08 -12.42 -2.66
N GLU A 20 13.16 -12.53 -3.42
CA GLU A 20 13.25 -13.33 -4.63
C GLU A 20 12.90 -14.79 -4.35
N ASN A 21 13.45 -15.37 -3.28
CA ASN A 21 13.15 -16.74 -2.90
C ASN A 21 11.65 -16.92 -2.59
N ILE A 22 11.02 -16.00 -1.85
CA ILE A 22 9.59 -16.11 -1.56
C ILE A 22 8.75 -15.99 -2.83
N ILE A 23 9.07 -15.03 -3.71
CA ILE A 23 8.27 -14.77 -4.91
C ILE A 23 8.46 -15.86 -5.97
N SER A 24 9.70 -16.34 -6.18
CA SER A 24 10.03 -17.36 -7.18
C SER A 24 9.43 -18.73 -6.89
N HIS A 25 9.14 -19.05 -5.63
CA HIS A 25 8.45 -20.28 -5.23
C HIS A 25 6.95 -20.25 -5.53
N ASP A 26 6.39 -19.08 -5.88
CA ASP A 26 5.01 -18.93 -6.32
C ASP A 26 4.98 -18.38 -7.77
N PRO A 27 4.80 -19.24 -8.78
CA PRO A 27 4.73 -18.82 -10.17
C PRO A 27 3.60 -17.83 -10.45
N GLY A 28 2.49 -17.90 -9.70
CA GLY A 28 1.36 -16.98 -9.82
C GLY A 28 1.73 -15.58 -9.34
N LEU A 29 2.35 -15.49 -8.17
CA LEU A 29 2.85 -14.23 -7.59
C LEU A 29 3.93 -13.60 -8.49
N SER A 30 4.86 -14.41 -8.99
CA SER A 30 5.91 -14.00 -9.93
C SER A 30 5.32 -13.40 -11.21
N PHE A 31 4.34 -14.08 -11.82
CA PHE A 31 3.68 -13.61 -13.04
C PHE A 31 2.92 -12.31 -12.81
N LYS A 32 2.12 -12.22 -11.73
CA LYS A 32 1.38 -10.99 -11.38
C LYS A 32 2.32 -9.82 -11.12
N LEU A 33 3.45 -10.06 -10.44
CA LEU A 33 4.42 -9.02 -10.19
C LEU A 33 5.04 -8.52 -11.50
N LEU A 34 5.53 -9.41 -12.38
CA LEU A 34 6.05 -8.99 -13.68
C LEU A 34 5.00 -8.26 -14.53
N ARG A 35 3.75 -8.73 -14.54
CA ARG A 35 2.65 -8.06 -15.25
C ARG A 35 2.39 -6.66 -14.70
N LEU A 36 2.36 -6.51 -13.38
CA LEU A 36 2.21 -5.22 -12.71
C LEU A 36 3.40 -4.31 -12.99
N LEU A 37 4.62 -4.84 -12.97
CA LEU A 37 5.85 -4.09 -13.24
C LEU A 37 5.89 -3.50 -14.65
N ASN A 38 5.28 -4.22 -15.60
CA ASN A 38 5.14 -3.81 -17.00
C ASN A 38 3.86 -3.03 -17.30
N SER A 39 3.09 -2.68 -16.28
CA SER A 39 1.83 -1.98 -16.46
C SER A 39 2.01 -0.46 -16.62
N ALA A 40 1.00 0.18 -17.18
CA ALA A 40 0.89 1.63 -17.22
C ALA A 40 0.83 2.28 -15.82
N ALA A 41 0.58 1.52 -14.74
CA ALA A 41 0.61 2.04 -13.38
C ALA A 41 2.04 2.39 -12.92
N ILE A 42 3.06 1.73 -13.49
CA ILE A 42 4.47 2.04 -13.27
C ILE A 42 5.00 2.98 -14.34
N GLY A 43 4.53 2.82 -15.60
CA GLY A 43 4.89 3.71 -16.70
C GLY A 43 6.33 3.53 -17.18
N PHE A 44 6.91 2.34 -17.01
CA PHE A 44 8.27 2.06 -17.45
C PHE A 44 8.33 1.87 -18.98
N PRO A 45 9.29 2.49 -19.69
CA PRO A 45 9.33 2.45 -21.16
C PRO A 45 9.89 1.14 -21.73
N ARG A 46 10.56 0.33 -20.91
CA ARG A 46 11.17 -0.95 -21.31
C ARG A 46 10.49 -2.11 -20.60
N GLU A 47 10.33 -3.22 -21.29
CA GLU A 47 9.79 -4.44 -20.68
C GLU A 47 10.78 -5.03 -19.63
N ILE A 48 10.28 -5.30 -18.43
CA ILE A 48 10.96 -6.00 -17.34
C ILE A 48 10.68 -7.49 -17.50
N THR A 49 11.74 -8.26 -17.72
CA THR A 49 11.66 -9.69 -18.05
C THR A 49 11.92 -10.62 -16.86
N SER A 50 12.45 -10.08 -15.75
CA SER A 50 12.75 -10.85 -14.54
C SER A 50 12.65 -10.02 -13.26
N LEU A 51 12.45 -10.69 -12.12
CA LEU A 51 12.42 -10.04 -10.80
C LEU A 51 13.74 -9.35 -10.46
N LYS A 52 14.86 -9.97 -10.85
CA LYS A 52 16.20 -9.39 -10.66
C LYS A 52 16.38 -8.10 -11.45
N GLU A 53 15.90 -8.07 -12.70
CA GLU A 53 15.90 -6.84 -13.51
C GLU A 53 15.00 -5.77 -12.86
N GLY A 54 13.78 -6.12 -12.46
CA GLY A 54 12.86 -5.21 -11.77
C GLY A 54 13.46 -4.63 -10.49
N LEU A 55 14.19 -5.42 -9.71
CA LEU A 55 14.90 -4.94 -8.53
C LEU A 55 15.98 -3.92 -8.87
N VAL A 56 16.87 -4.23 -9.83
CA VAL A 56 17.98 -3.34 -10.20
C VAL A 56 17.46 -1.99 -10.66
N ILE A 57 16.32 -1.99 -11.36
CA ILE A 57 15.71 -0.79 -11.93
C ILE A 57 14.91 0.00 -10.88
N LEU A 58 14.06 -0.67 -10.09
CA LEU A 58 13.07 -0.02 -9.22
C LEU A 58 13.50 0.06 -7.75
N GLY A 59 14.50 -0.73 -7.37
CA GLY A 59 14.95 -0.88 -5.98
C GLY A 59 14.04 -1.79 -5.15
N ILE A 60 14.58 -2.23 -4.01
CA ILE A 60 13.91 -3.15 -3.09
C ILE A 60 12.61 -2.59 -2.51
N SER A 61 12.56 -1.30 -2.22
CA SER A 61 11.37 -0.65 -1.66
C SER A 61 10.17 -0.73 -2.60
N SER A 62 10.41 -0.55 -3.91
CA SER A 62 9.36 -0.67 -4.93
C SER A 62 8.88 -2.11 -5.05
N ILE A 63 9.81 -3.08 -5.07
CA ILE A 63 9.43 -4.50 -5.12
C ILE A 63 8.58 -4.87 -3.89
N LYS A 64 9.02 -4.49 -2.67
CA LYS A 64 8.23 -4.71 -1.44
C LYS A 64 6.81 -4.15 -1.55
N LYS A 65 6.69 -2.90 -2.02
CA LYS A 65 5.41 -2.22 -2.20
C LYS A 65 4.46 -3.02 -3.09
N TRP A 66 4.95 -3.45 -4.26
CA TRP A 66 4.14 -4.16 -5.24
C TRP A 66 3.84 -5.60 -4.85
N THR A 67 4.80 -6.31 -4.26
CA THR A 67 4.58 -7.65 -3.71
C THR A 67 3.50 -7.63 -2.62
N MET A 68 3.52 -6.62 -1.74
CA MET A 68 2.52 -6.50 -0.68
C MET A 68 1.13 -6.20 -1.21
N LEU A 69 1.03 -5.36 -2.24
CA LEU A 69 -0.22 -5.10 -2.93
C LEU A 69 -0.81 -6.37 -3.54
N ILE A 70 0.01 -7.16 -4.24
CA ILE A 70 -0.43 -8.44 -4.83
C ILE A 70 -0.86 -9.39 -3.71
N ALA A 71 -0.06 -9.54 -2.66
CA ALA A 71 -0.39 -10.40 -1.53
C ALA A 71 -1.75 -10.02 -0.90
N LEU A 72 -2.02 -8.73 -0.68
CA LEU A 72 -3.31 -8.28 -0.16
C LEU A 72 -4.47 -8.50 -1.14
N SER A 73 -4.23 -8.34 -2.45
CA SER A 73 -5.24 -8.60 -3.46
C SER A 73 -5.68 -10.07 -3.49
N GLU A 74 -4.77 -11.00 -3.21
CA GLU A 74 -5.07 -12.45 -3.13
C GLU A 74 -5.81 -12.84 -1.86
N MET A 75 -5.65 -12.06 -0.79
CA MET A 75 -6.38 -12.25 0.46
C MET A 75 -7.80 -11.70 0.40
N ASN A 76 -8.09 -10.81 -0.56
CA ASN A 76 -9.42 -10.24 -0.71
C ASN A 76 -10.40 -11.30 -1.24
N SER A 77 -11.31 -11.72 -0.38
CA SER A 77 -12.50 -12.51 -0.76
C SER A 77 -13.75 -11.63 -0.95
N GLY A 78 -13.62 -10.33 -0.71
CA GLY A 78 -14.71 -9.35 -0.80
C GLY A 78 -14.80 -8.63 -2.16
N PRO A 79 -15.69 -7.62 -2.27
CA PRO A 79 -15.91 -6.88 -3.50
C PRO A 79 -14.63 -6.19 -3.99
N THR A 80 -14.44 -6.15 -5.31
CA THR A 80 -13.31 -5.47 -5.97
C THR A 80 -13.24 -3.99 -5.59
N GLU A 81 -14.39 -3.40 -5.25
CA GLU A 81 -14.53 -2.03 -4.76
C GLU A 81 -13.74 -1.77 -3.47
N LEU A 82 -13.64 -2.76 -2.57
CA LEU A 82 -12.86 -2.61 -1.34
C LEU A 82 -11.36 -2.49 -1.64
N LEU A 83 -10.85 -3.30 -2.59
CA LEU A 83 -9.47 -3.15 -3.05
C LEU A 83 -9.26 -1.81 -3.74
N HIS A 84 -10.21 -1.33 -4.53
CA HIS A 84 -10.12 0.00 -5.14
C HIS A 84 -10.01 1.10 -4.08
N VAL A 85 -10.88 1.11 -3.07
CA VAL A 85 -10.81 2.08 -1.95
C VAL A 85 -9.47 2.00 -1.23
N THR A 86 -9.00 0.79 -0.93
CA THR A 86 -7.70 0.55 -0.28
C THR A 86 -6.56 1.17 -1.08
N LEU A 87 -6.54 0.96 -2.40
CA LEU A 87 -5.49 1.49 -3.27
C LEU A 87 -5.56 3.01 -3.42
N VAL A 88 -6.77 3.58 -3.46
CA VAL A 88 -6.95 5.04 -3.44
C VAL A 88 -6.37 5.61 -2.15
N ARG A 89 -6.72 5.05 -0.98
CA ARG A 89 -6.18 5.49 0.31
C ARG A 89 -4.66 5.35 0.39
N ALA A 90 -4.11 4.22 -0.05
CA ALA A 90 -2.67 4.00 -0.11
C ALA A 90 -1.97 5.07 -0.95
N LYS A 91 -2.49 5.34 -2.16
CA LYS A 91 -1.87 6.30 -3.07
C LYS A 91 -2.02 7.74 -2.60
N MET A 92 -3.16 8.11 -2.01
CA MET A 92 -3.33 9.42 -1.40
C MET A 92 -2.39 9.61 -0.21
N ALA A 93 -2.35 8.63 0.69
CA ALA A 93 -1.49 8.71 1.87
C ALA A 93 0.00 8.78 1.49
N GLU A 94 0.41 8.10 0.42
CA GLU A 94 1.76 8.21 -0.15
C GLU A 94 2.11 9.65 -0.57
N LYS A 95 1.20 10.33 -1.27
CA LYS A 95 1.45 11.69 -1.79
C LYS A 95 1.43 12.73 -0.68
N LEU A 96 0.50 12.58 0.26
CA LEU A 96 0.28 13.54 1.34
C LEU A 96 1.21 13.32 2.54
N ALA A 97 1.97 12.23 2.56
CA ALA A 97 2.86 11.82 3.67
C ALA A 97 3.74 12.96 4.22
N HIS A 98 4.23 13.82 3.33
CA HIS A 98 5.13 14.92 3.70
C HIS A 98 4.48 15.96 4.64
N HIS A 99 3.17 16.19 4.55
CA HIS A 99 2.44 17.07 5.48
C HIS A 99 2.35 16.48 6.90
N PHE A 100 2.59 15.18 7.06
CA PHE A 100 2.43 14.45 8.31
C PHE A 100 3.75 13.88 8.85
N ASN A 101 4.89 14.47 8.44
CA ASN A 101 6.22 14.09 8.90
C ASN A 101 6.51 12.59 8.74
N CYS A 102 6.09 11.98 7.63
CA CYS A 102 6.43 10.61 7.30
C CYS A 102 6.89 10.47 5.85
N SER A 103 7.65 9.41 5.57
CA SER A 103 8.09 9.10 4.21
C SER A 103 6.91 8.66 3.35
N SER A 104 6.98 8.90 2.04
CA SER A 104 5.96 8.42 1.09
C SER A 104 5.72 6.90 1.20
N GLN A 105 6.77 6.13 1.48
CA GLN A 105 6.66 4.69 1.73
C GLN A 105 5.82 4.38 2.97
N THR A 106 6.03 5.11 4.07
CA THR A 106 5.23 4.98 5.30
C THR A 106 3.78 5.38 5.05
N GLY A 107 3.55 6.48 4.34
CA GLY A 107 2.19 6.91 3.97
C GLY A 107 1.46 5.87 3.13
N PHE A 108 2.13 5.33 2.11
CA PHE A 108 1.56 4.25 1.29
C PHE A 108 1.17 3.05 2.15
N LEU A 109 2.05 2.64 3.07
CA LEU A 109 1.84 1.52 3.96
C LEU A 109 0.61 1.71 4.85
N ILE A 110 0.49 2.88 5.47
CA ILE A 110 -0.66 3.25 6.33
C ILE A 110 -1.96 3.17 5.53
N GLY A 111 -2.00 3.77 4.33
CA GLY A 111 -3.21 3.71 3.51
C GLY A 111 -3.52 2.31 2.99
N LEU A 112 -2.51 1.49 2.69
CA LEU A 112 -2.68 0.12 2.22
C LEU A 112 -3.25 -0.81 3.32
N PHE A 113 -2.83 -0.63 4.57
CA PHE A 113 -3.35 -1.38 5.71
C PHE A 113 -4.66 -0.82 6.27
N SER A 114 -5.14 0.33 5.80
CA SER A 114 -6.32 1.02 6.34
C SER A 114 -7.63 0.23 6.31
N THR A 115 -7.67 -0.88 5.57
CA THR A 115 -8.85 -1.72 5.36
C THR A 115 -8.55 -3.21 5.59
N ILE A 116 -7.37 -3.54 6.13
CA ILE A 116 -6.94 -4.95 6.26
C ILE A 116 -7.83 -5.74 7.22
N ASP A 117 -8.38 -5.08 8.23
CA ASP A 117 -9.37 -5.62 9.15
C ASP A 117 -10.65 -6.08 8.43
N VAL A 118 -11.13 -5.27 7.48
CA VAL A 118 -12.26 -5.61 6.63
C VAL A 118 -11.89 -6.73 5.66
N LEU A 119 -10.73 -6.65 5.01
CA LEU A 119 -10.25 -7.67 4.06
C LEU A 119 -10.12 -9.05 4.71
N LEU A 120 -9.67 -9.10 5.97
CA LEU A 120 -9.44 -10.35 6.69
C LEU A 120 -10.58 -10.74 7.63
N SER A 121 -11.62 -9.91 7.73
CA SER A 121 -12.74 -10.09 8.68
C SER A 121 -12.25 -10.37 10.11
N LYS A 122 -11.25 -9.59 10.55
CA LYS A 122 -10.63 -9.70 11.89
C LYS A 122 -10.37 -8.31 12.47
N PRO A 123 -10.37 -8.16 13.80
CA PRO A 123 -10.06 -6.87 14.41
C PRO A 123 -8.68 -6.34 13.99
N MET A 124 -8.61 -5.04 13.66
CA MET A 124 -7.37 -4.35 13.27
C MET A 124 -6.23 -4.61 14.26
N GLN A 125 -6.53 -4.57 15.56
CA GLN A 125 -5.55 -4.81 16.62
C GLN A 125 -4.93 -6.23 16.53
N GLU A 126 -5.74 -7.27 16.29
CA GLU A 126 -5.24 -8.65 16.18
C GLU A 126 -4.32 -8.83 14.98
N ILE A 127 -4.55 -8.09 13.90
CA ILE A 127 -3.75 -8.16 12.67
C ILE A 127 -2.45 -7.37 12.82
N ILE A 128 -2.52 -6.13 13.32
CA ILE A 128 -1.41 -5.17 13.32
C ILE A 128 -0.46 -5.36 14.51
N SER A 129 -0.97 -5.74 15.69
CA SER A 129 -0.14 -5.95 16.89
C SER A 129 1.05 -6.90 16.68
N PRO A 130 0.89 -8.09 16.06
CA PRO A 130 2.00 -9.03 15.86
C PRO A 130 2.95 -8.63 14.72
N MET A 131 2.61 -7.66 13.87
CA MET A 131 3.47 -7.27 12.74
C MET A 131 4.72 -6.51 13.20
N PRO A 132 5.88 -6.68 12.52
CA PRO A 132 7.12 -5.96 12.83
C PRO A 132 7.09 -4.56 12.23
N LEU A 133 6.11 -3.76 12.64
CA LEU A 133 5.93 -2.36 12.23
C LEU A 133 6.40 -1.40 13.34
N MET A 134 6.86 -0.22 12.94
CA MET A 134 7.14 0.88 13.88
C MET A 134 5.90 1.22 14.72
N ASN A 135 6.11 1.53 16.01
CA ASN A 135 5.02 1.83 16.95
C ASN A 135 4.11 2.96 16.48
N GLU A 136 4.64 3.97 15.79
CA GLU A 136 3.86 5.08 15.26
C GLU A 136 2.89 4.65 14.14
N ILE A 137 3.26 3.63 13.37
CA ILE A 137 2.40 3.04 12.32
C ILE A 137 1.30 2.19 12.98
N LYS A 138 1.66 1.41 14.00
CA LYS A 138 0.68 0.64 14.79
C LYS A 138 -0.33 1.56 15.46
N LEU A 139 0.14 2.66 16.06
CA LEU A 139 -0.71 3.67 16.70
C LEU A 139 -1.68 4.33 15.70
N ALA A 140 -1.17 4.66 14.50
CA ALA A 140 -1.98 5.22 13.42
C ALA A 140 -3.10 4.25 12.98
N LEU A 141 -2.76 2.98 12.75
CA LEU A 141 -3.72 1.99 12.24
C LEU A 141 -4.73 1.52 13.29
N ILE A 142 -4.30 1.30 14.54
CA ILE A 142 -5.17 0.73 15.59
C ILE A 142 -6.04 1.80 16.25
N SER A 143 -5.49 3.00 16.46
CA SER A 143 -6.13 4.03 17.29
C SER A 143 -6.30 5.36 16.58
N HIS A 144 -5.94 5.47 15.30
CA HIS A 144 -5.93 6.74 14.57
C HIS A 144 -5.11 7.84 15.28
N GLY A 145 -4.10 7.41 16.06
CA GLY A 145 -3.36 8.28 16.96
C GLY A 145 -2.09 8.88 16.35
N GLY A 146 -1.70 10.05 16.86
CA GLY A 146 -0.49 10.76 16.45
C GLY A 146 -0.56 11.36 15.04
N ILE A 147 0.55 11.94 14.58
CA ILE A 147 0.62 12.65 13.29
C ILE A 147 0.34 11.72 12.10
N LYS A 148 0.79 10.47 12.17
CA LYS A 148 0.52 9.43 11.16
C LYS A 148 -0.93 8.94 11.20
N GLY A 149 -1.57 8.98 12.37
CA GLY A 149 -3.01 8.74 12.52
C GLY A 149 -3.84 9.84 11.87
N GLN A 150 -3.42 11.11 11.99
CA GLN A 150 -4.06 12.24 11.30
C GLN A 150 -4.00 12.09 9.77
N LEU A 151 -2.89 11.60 9.21
CA LEU A 151 -2.80 11.25 7.78
C LEU A 151 -3.89 10.25 7.39
N LEU A 152 -4.02 9.16 8.16
CA LEU A 152 -5.02 8.13 7.90
C LEU A 152 -6.44 8.68 8.00
N THR A 153 -6.73 9.45 9.04
CA THR A 153 -8.04 10.08 9.27
C THR A 153 -8.39 11.03 8.13
N ASN A 154 -7.51 11.97 7.77
CA ASN A 154 -7.77 12.94 6.69
C ASN A 154 -8.04 12.25 5.36
N VAL A 155 -7.24 11.23 5.00
CA VAL A 155 -7.44 10.48 3.76
C VAL A 155 -8.75 9.69 3.79
N THR A 156 -9.07 9.06 4.92
CA THR A 156 -10.31 8.29 5.11
C THR A 156 -11.53 9.19 5.01
N ASP A 157 -11.53 10.30 5.74
CA ASP A 157 -12.61 11.27 5.78
C ASP A 157 -12.83 11.92 4.41
N TYR A 158 -11.77 12.23 3.67
CA TYR A 158 -11.89 12.74 2.31
C TYR A 158 -12.58 11.72 1.39
N CYS A 159 -12.14 10.46 1.40
CA CYS A 159 -12.72 9.39 0.59
C CYS A 159 -14.18 9.09 0.95
N GLU A 160 -14.57 9.30 2.21
CA GLU A 160 -15.92 9.05 2.71
C GLU A 160 -16.82 10.31 2.70
N GLY A 161 -16.34 11.43 2.15
CA GLY A 161 -17.13 12.66 2.00
C GLY A 161 -17.26 13.50 3.28
N ARG A 162 -16.52 13.17 4.35
CA ARG A 162 -16.50 13.91 5.62
C ARG A 162 -15.51 15.07 5.61
N TRP A 163 -15.71 16.02 4.69
CA TRP A 163 -14.73 17.10 4.47
C TRP A 163 -14.68 18.16 5.57
N ARG A 164 -15.63 18.17 6.50
CA ARG A 164 -15.71 19.18 7.58
C ARG A 164 -14.63 19.01 8.64
N ASP A 165 -14.06 17.82 8.74
CA ASP A 165 -13.14 17.44 9.82
C ASP A 165 -11.69 17.28 9.33
N ILE A 166 -11.42 17.62 8.05
CA ILE A 166 -10.08 17.53 7.46
C ILE A 166 -9.24 18.72 7.95
N ALA A 167 -8.00 18.44 8.35
CA ALA A 167 -7.06 19.48 8.76
C ALA A 167 -6.85 20.53 7.66
N GLU A 168 -6.54 21.78 8.05
CA GLU A 168 -6.28 22.87 7.10
C GLU A 168 -5.05 22.63 6.19
N ASN A 169 -4.16 21.74 6.62
CA ASN A 169 -2.97 21.32 5.90
C ASN A 169 -2.90 19.79 5.91
N PRO A 170 -3.00 19.08 4.78
CA PRO A 170 -3.05 19.56 3.39
C PRO A 170 -4.34 20.33 3.05
N THR A 171 -4.27 21.22 2.08
CA THR A 171 -5.43 21.97 1.58
C THR A 171 -6.45 21.05 0.89
N LEU A 172 -7.71 21.47 0.82
CA LEU A 172 -8.75 20.72 0.07
C LEU A 172 -8.40 20.54 -1.41
N GLU A 173 -7.66 21.47 -2.01
CA GLU A 173 -7.18 21.37 -3.39
C GLU A 173 -6.16 20.24 -3.53
N GLU A 174 -5.13 20.21 -2.68
CA GLU A 174 -4.14 19.12 -2.65
C GLU A 174 -4.77 17.75 -2.38
N MET A 175 -5.76 17.69 -1.48
CA MET A 175 -6.53 16.48 -1.21
C MET A 175 -7.30 16.02 -2.47
N SER A 176 -7.93 16.95 -3.19
CA SER A 176 -8.69 16.67 -4.40
C SER A 176 -7.81 16.19 -5.54
N GLU A 177 -6.71 16.88 -5.81
CA GLU A 177 -5.72 16.48 -6.81
C GLU A 177 -5.17 15.08 -6.51
N SER A 178 -4.82 14.84 -5.23
CA SER A 178 -4.34 13.55 -4.79
C SER A 178 -5.38 12.45 -4.97
N PHE A 179 -6.66 12.72 -4.70
CA PHE A 179 -7.75 11.75 -4.86
C PHE A 179 -8.01 11.40 -6.34
N VAL A 180 -8.01 12.40 -7.23
CA VAL A 180 -8.21 12.20 -8.67
C VAL A 180 -7.09 11.33 -9.25
N GLU A 181 -5.83 11.66 -8.93
CA GLU A 181 -4.69 10.85 -9.37
C GLU A 181 -4.74 9.44 -8.78
N ALA A 182 -5.00 9.32 -7.48
CA ALA A 182 -5.08 8.04 -6.78
C ALA A 182 -6.15 7.12 -7.39
N THR A 183 -7.32 7.66 -7.72
CA THR A 183 -8.41 6.93 -8.36
C THR A 183 -8.01 6.41 -9.75
N LYS A 184 -7.40 7.27 -10.58
CA LYS A 184 -6.91 6.87 -11.90
C LYS A 184 -5.84 5.78 -11.78
N TRP A 185 -4.89 5.95 -10.86
CA TRP A 185 -3.83 4.99 -10.61
C TRP A 185 -4.36 3.66 -10.08
N ALA A 186 -5.30 3.67 -9.14
CA ALA A 186 -5.91 2.47 -8.56
C ALA A 186 -6.62 1.64 -9.64
N LYS A 187 -7.38 2.29 -10.54
CA LYS A 187 -8.05 1.61 -11.65
C LYS A 187 -7.07 0.88 -12.59
N ILE A 188 -5.97 1.53 -12.97
CA ILE A 188 -4.94 0.93 -13.84
C ILE A 188 -4.24 -0.23 -13.12
N THR A 189 -3.92 -0.03 -11.83
CA THR A 189 -3.24 -1.02 -10.99
C THR A 189 -4.09 -2.28 -10.82
N LEU A 190 -5.39 -2.14 -10.53
CA LEU A 190 -6.31 -3.26 -10.42
C LEU A 190 -6.48 -4.03 -11.72
N GLY A 191 -6.49 -3.36 -12.87
CA GLY A 191 -6.52 -4.04 -14.17
C GLY A 191 -5.27 -4.88 -14.46
N SER A 192 -4.22 -4.70 -13.66
CA SER A 192 -2.91 -5.33 -13.86
C SER A 192 -2.62 -6.46 -12.86
N ILE A 193 -3.47 -6.68 -11.85
CA ILE A 193 -3.34 -7.75 -10.84
C ILE A 193 -4.53 -8.71 -10.93
#